data_AF-A0A3B4ZUS8-F1
#
_entry.id   AF-A0A3B4ZUS8-F1
#
_cell.length_a   1.000
_cell.length_b   1.000
_cell.length_c   1.000
_cell.angle_alpha   90.00
_cell.angle_beta   90.00
_cell.angle_gamma   90.00
#
_symmetry.space_group_name_H-M   'P 1'
#
loop_
_entity.id
_entity.type
_entity.pdbx_description
1 polymer ?
#
loop_
_entity_poly.entity_id
_entity_poly.type
_entity_poly.pdbx_seq_one_letter_code
_entity_poly.pdbx_strand_id
1 'polypeptide(L)'
;MSTTNMATSSNYWEDLRKQARQLENKLDLKLVSFSKLCTSYSSSSHDQRTRDSRSDSCGSSQDNMLVAMTTELEQLLAGLTAVNDKMAEYTNTPGVSSHNAALMHTLQRHRDILQDYTHEFHKTKSNFSSLREREDLLGSVHRDIESYKSGSGVNNRRTELFLKEHEHLRNSDRLIDNAISIAMATKENITFQRGMLKSIQTRVTTLANRFPAINSLIQKINLRKRRDSLILGVVIGVCTILLLLYTFH
;
A
#
# COMPACT_ATOMS: atom_id res chain seq x y z
N MET A 1 16.13 -39.44 68.04
CA MET A 1 16.99 -39.13 66.87
C MET A 1 16.20 -38.89 65.57
N SER A 2 14.88 -39.09 65.53
CA SER A 2 14.08 -38.92 64.29
C SER A 2 13.67 -37.47 63.95
N THR A 3 13.64 -36.55 64.91
CA THR A 3 13.20 -35.16 64.71
C THR A 3 14.25 -34.29 64.01
N THR A 4 15.54 -34.58 64.18
CA THR A 4 16.64 -33.83 63.56
C THR A 4 16.71 -34.04 62.05
N ASN A 5 16.42 -35.25 61.57
CA ASN A 5 16.38 -35.57 60.13
C ASN A 5 15.17 -34.95 59.40
N MET A 6 14.04 -34.76 60.09
CA MET A 6 12.88 -34.05 59.52
C MET A 6 13.14 -32.55 59.38
N ALA A 7 13.82 -31.93 60.35
CA ALA A 7 14.15 -30.50 60.30
C ALA A 7 15.16 -30.18 59.19
N THR A 8 16.19 -31.02 58.99
CA THR A 8 17.17 -30.82 57.90
C THR A 8 16.54 -30.99 56.52
N SER A 9 15.64 -31.96 56.37
CA SER A 9 14.89 -32.19 55.12
C SER A 9 13.96 -31.01 54.79
N SER A 10 13.26 -30.47 55.79
CA SER A 10 12.38 -29.30 55.63
C SER A 10 13.16 -28.03 55.23
N ASN A 11 14.34 -27.80 55.81
CA ASN A 11 15.21 -26.67 55.44
C ASN A 11 15.71 -26.81 53.99
N TYR A 12 16.10 -28.01 53.57
CA TYR A 12 16.56 -28.28 52.21
C TYR A 12 15.48 -27.98 51.15
N TRP A 13 14.23 -28.36 51.40
CA TRP A 13 13.10 -28.01 50.52
C TRP A 13 12.84 -26.51 50.45
N GLU A 14 12.95 -25.80 51.57
CA GLU A 14 12.84 -24.34 51.58
C GLU A 14 13.92 -23.65 50.77
N ASP A 15 15.16 -24.16 50.84
CA ASP A 15 16.27 -23.62 50.09
C ASP A 15 16.12 -23.87 48.58
N LEU A 16 15.64 -25.05 48.17
CA LEU A 16 15.31 -25.33 46.76
C LEU A 16 14.22 -24.39 46.22
N ARG A 17 13.16 -24.12 47.00
CA ARG A 17 12.11 -23.17 46.61
C ARG A 17 12.62 -21.74 46.50
N LYS A 18 13.48 -21.30 47.42
CA LYS A 18 14.12 -19.98 47.34
C LYS A 18 14.99 -19.89 46.08
N GLN A 19 15.76 -20.94 45.78
CA GLN A 19 16.61 -21.00 44.59
C GLN A 19 15.78 -20.97 43.30
N ALA A 20 14.68 -21.72 43.22
CA ALA A 20 13.78 -21.68 42.07
C ALA A 20 13.19 -20.28 41.85
N ARG A 21 12.65 -19.64 42.91
CA ARG A 21 12.12 -18.26 42.81
C ARG A 21 13.17 -17.25 42.38
N GLN A 22 14.42 -17.41 42.82
CA GLN A 22 15.52 -16.54 42.40
C GLN A 22 15.86 -16.73 40.91
N LEU A 23 15.86 -17.97 40.43
CA LEU A 23 16.07 -18.27 39.02
C LEU A 23 14.92 -17.78 38.15
N GLU A 24 13.67 -17.98 38.59
CA GLU A 24 12.46 -17.45 37.93
C GLU A 24 12.52 -15.93 37.79
N ASN A 25 12.83 -15.19 38.87
CA ASN A 25 12.95 -13.72 38.80
C ASN A 25 14.06 -13.26 37.85
N LYS A 26 15.22 -13.94 37.85
CA LYS A 26 16.31 -13.62 36.92
C LYS A 26 15.89 -13.90 35.47
N LEU A 27 15.19 -15.00 35.26
CA LEU A 27 14.74 -15.42 33.94
C LEU A 27 13.68 -14.46 33.39
N ASP A 28 12.72 -14.02 34.22
CA ASP A 28 11.72 -13.02 33.84
C ASP A 28 12.36 -11.69 33.39
N LEU A 29 13.26 -11.13 34.21
CA LEU A 29 13.98 -9.89 33.87
C LEU A 29 14.79 -10.01 32.58
N LYS A 30 15.46 -11.16 32.38
CA LYS A 30 16.26 -11.43 31.19
C LYS A 30 15.37 -11.66 29.97
N LEU A 31 14.26 -12.38 30.09
CA LEU A 31 13.32 -12.63 29.01
C LEU A 31 12.67 -11.32 28.50
N VAL A 32 12.29 -10.43 29.42
CA VAL A 32 11.74 -9.11 29.07
C VAL A 32 12.78 -8.26 28.32
N SER A 33 14.03 -8.25 28.79
CA SER A 33 15.10 -7.50 28.10
C SER A 33 15.45 -8.12 26.74
N PHE A 34 15.39 -9.45 26.61
CA PHE A 34 15.63 -10.16 25.34
C PHE A 34 14.53 -9.85 24.32
N SER A 35 13.27 -9.89 24.74
CA SER A 35 12.12 -9.53 23.90
C SER A 35 12.19 -8.07 23.41
N LYS A 36 12.61 -7.14 24.29
CA LYS A 36 12.86 -5.73 23.91
C LYS A 36 13.96 -5.60 22.86
N LEU A 37 15.07 -6.32 23.03
CA LEU A 37 16.16 -6.32 22.05
C LEU A 37 15.76 -6.93 20.71
N CYS A 38 14.97 -8.01 20.71
CA CYS A 38 14.43 -8.59 19.48
C CYS A 38 13.51 -7.60 18.75
N THR A 39 12.68 -6.86 19.50
CA THR A 39 11.78 -5.86 18.92
C THR A 39 12.55 -4.65 18.38
N SER A 40 13.55 -4.15 19.10
CA SER A 40 14.38 -3.04 18.63
C SER A 40 15.22 -3.41 17.40
N TYR A 41 15.67 -4.67 17.33
CA TYR A 41 16.34 -5.23 16.16
C TYR A 41 15.45 -5.14 14.90
N SER A 42 14.17 -5.51 15.04
CA SER A 42 13.19 -5.36 13.95
C SER A 42 13.01 -3.93 13.47
N SER A 43 12.97 -2.96 14.39
CA SER A 43 12.77 -1.54 14.05
C SER A 43 14.00 -0.93 13.39
N SER A 44 15.20 -1.26 13.88
CA SER A 44 16.45 -0.78 13.30
C SER A 44 16.65 -1.26 11.86
N SER A 45 16.23 -2.49 11.54
CA SER A 45 16.25 -3.03 10.18
C SER A 45 15.35 -2.24 9.22
N HIS A 46 14.25 -1.64 9.71
CA HIS A 46 13.36 -0.83 8.88
C HIS A 46 13.95 0.55 8.58
N ASP A 47 14.55 1.21 9.56
CA ASP A 47 15.17 2.53 9.40
C ASP A 47 16.46 2.50 8.57
N GLN A 48 17.20 1.38 8.57
CA GLN A 48 18.37 1.22 7.72
C GLN A 48 18.02 1.23 6.21
N ARG A 49 16.75 1.00 5.84
CA ARG A 49 16.29 1.06 4.43
C ARG A 49 16.29 2.47 3.83
N THR A 50 16.35 3.52 4.64
CA THR A 50 16.32 4.92 4.16
C THR A 50 17.67 5.62 4.25
N ARG A 51 18.70 5.01 4.84
CA ARG A 51 20.03 5.59 4.96
C ARG A 51 21.06 4.75 4.20
N ASP A 52 21.48 5.30 3.06
CA ASP A 52 22.61 4.87 2.26
C ASP A 52 23.79 4.42 3.13
N SER A 53 24.32 3.25 2.76
CA SER A 53 25.68 2.73 2.97
C SER A 53 26.45 3.36 4.15
N ARG A 54 26.69 2.59 5.23
CA ARG A 54 27.96 2.55 6.02
C ARG A 54 27.94 1.79 7.37
N SER A 55 26.90 1.03 7.75
CA SER A 55 26.83 0.47 9.11
C SER A 55 26.71 -1.05 9.23
N ASP A 56 27.48 -1.83 8.44
CA ASP A 56 27.66 -3.27 8.68
C ASP A 56 28.24 -3.57 10.09
N SER A 57 28.95 -2.62 10.70
CA SER A 57 29.54 -2.80 12.03
C SER A 57 28.54 -2.72 13.18
N CYS A 58 27.37 -2.10 12.98
CA CYS A 58 26.38 -1.89 14.04
C CYS A 58 25.51 -3.15 14.24
N GLY A 59 25.07 -3.78 13.14
CA GLY A 59 24.30 -5.03 13.17
C GLY A 59 25.06 -6.17 13.84
N SER A 60 26.34 -6.34 13.48
CA SER A 60 27.20 -7.40 14.06
C SER A 60 27.37 -7.28 15.58
N SER A 61 27.42 -6.05 16.13
CA SER A 61 27.54 -5.84 17.58
C SER A 61 26.26 -6.20 18.32
N GLN A 62 25.10 -5.89 17.74
CA GLN A 62 23.79 -6.21 18.32
C GLN A 62 23.50 -7.72 18.24
N ASP A 63 23.92 -8.38 17.16
CA ASP A 63 23.84 -9.82 16.98
C ASP A 63 24.63 -10.59 18.03
N ASN A 64 25.88 -10.20 18.28
CA ASN A 64 26.71 -10.84 19.31
C ASN A 64 26.07 -10.73 20.71
N MET A 65 25.43 -9.60 21.01
CA MET A 65 24.71 -9.38 22.27
C MET A 65 23.47 -10.27 22.38
N LEU A 66 22.71 -10.42 21.29
CA LEU A 66 21.51 -11.28 21.25
C LEU A 66 21.87 -12.76 21.38
N VAL A 67 22.95 -13.21 20.72
CA VAL A 67 23.46 -14.59 20.87
C VAL A 67 23.90 -14.86 22.31
N ALA A 68 24.68 -13.95 22.91
CA ALA A 68 25.09 -14.08 24.30
C ALA A 68 23.88 -14.20 25.26
N MET A 69 22.87 -13.33 25.07
CA MET A 69 21.66 -13.35 25.88
C MET A 69 20.82 -14.62 25.71
N THR A 70 20.78 -15.17 24.49
CA THR A 70 20.14 -16.46 24.21
C THR A 70 20.83 -17.59 24.99
N THR A 71 22.17 -17.63 24.97
CA THR A 71 22.93 -18.65 25.72
C THR A 71 22.76 -18.52 27.23
N GLU A 72 22.68 -17.31 27.76
CA GLU A 72 22.41 -17.08 29.19
C GLU A 72 21.00 -17.54 29.61
N LEU A 73 19.99 -17.28 28.78
CA LEU A 73 18.62 -17.75 29.02
C LEU A 73 18.54 -19.28 29.00
N GLU A 74 19.25 -19.95 28.08
CA GLU A 74 19.35 -21.41 28.04
C GLU A 74 20.01 -21.97 29.32
N GLN A 75 21.07 -21.33 29.81
CA GLN A 75 21.72 -21.71 31.07
C GLN A 75 20.79 -21.52 32.28
N LEU A 76 20.01 -20.44 32.32
CA LEU A 76 19.03 -20.20 33.38
C LEU A 76 17.88 -21.20 33.36
N LEU A 77 17.37 -21.55 32.17
CA LEU A 77 16.36 -22.60 31.99
C LEU A 77 16.88 -23.96 32.43
N ALA A 78 18.11 -24.32 32.04
CA ALA A 78 18.76 -25.56 32.47
C ALA A 78 18.94 -25.59 34.00
N GLY A 79 19.32 -24.46 34.60
CA GLY A 79 19.42 -24.31 36.06
C GLY A 79 18.08 -24.50 36.77
N LEU A 80 17.01 -23.89 36.25
CA LEU A 80 15.66 -24.04 36.84
C LEU A 80 15.14 -25.46 36.69
N THR A 81 15.44 -26.12 35.56
CA THR A 81 15.13 -27.54 35.31
C THR A 81 15.81 -28.42 36.35
N ALA A 82 17.12 -28.26 36.56
CA ALA A 82 17.88 -29.04 37.53
C ALA A 82 17.38 -28.82 38.98
N VAL A 83 16.94 -27.61 39.33
CA VAL A 83 16.35 -27.33 40.65
C VAL A 83 14.97 -27.99 40.79
N ASN A 84 14.17 -28.00 39.72
CA ASN A 84 12.87 -28.67 39.70
C ASN A 84 13.01 -30.21 39.79
N ASP A 85 14.04 -30.77 39.15
CA ASP A 85 14.36 -32.20 39.25
C ASP A 85 14.79 -32.59 40.67
N LYS A 86 15.62 -31.77 41.33
CA LYS A 86 15.96 -31.96 42.75
C LYS A 86 14.75 -31.84 43.67
N MET A 87 13.83 -30.92 43.38
CA MET A 87 12.55 -30.84 44.09
C MET A 87 11.71 -32.09 43.84
N ALA A 88 11.70 -32.65 42.63
CA ALA A 88 10.99 -33.88 42.31
C ALA A 88 11.58 -35.11 43.01
N GLU A 89 12.90 -35.20 43.09
CA GLU A 89 13.58 -36.25 43.84
C GLU A 89 13.23 -36.20 45.33
N TYR A 90 13.20 -34.99 45.90
CA TYR A 90 12.80 -34.77 47.29
C TYR A 90 11.35 -35.19 47.55
N THR A 91 10.41 -34.87 46.65
CA THR A 91 8.99 -35.25 46.82
C THR A 91 8.73 -36.73 46.60
N ASN A 92 9.57 -37.43 45.83
CA ASN A 92 9.52 -38.89 45.62
C ASN A 92 10.24 -39.70 46.71
N THR A 93 10.92 -39.04 47.66
CA THR A 93 11.63 -39.73 48.74
C THR A 93 10.65 -40.54 49.62
N PRO A 94 10.88 -41.85 49.85
CA PRO A 94 9.99 -42.69 50.64
C PRO A 94 9.86 -42.16 52.08
N GLY A 95 8.64 -41.80 52.47
CA GLY A 95 8.32 -41.23 53.80
C GLY A 95 7.84 -39.78 53.79
N VAL A 96 8.12 -38.99 52.75
CA VAL A 96 7.65 -37.59 52.61
C VAL A 96 6.37 -37.50 51.76
N SER A 97 6.18 -38.45 50.84
CA SER A 97 5.11 -38.46 49.84
C SER A 97 3.70 -38.68 50.41
N SER A 98 3.55 -39.38 51.55
CA SER A 98 2.23 -39.80 52.07
C SER A 98 1.44 -38.70 52.81
N HIS A 99 2.02 -37.53 53.09
CA HIS A 99 1.41 -36.50 53.95
C HIS A 99 1.41 -35.07 53.38
N ASN A 100 1.86 -34.84 52.15
CA ASN A 100 2.17 -33.49 51.69
C ASN A 100 1.62 -33.15 50.30
N ALA A 101 0.29 -33.18 50.14
CA ALA A 101 -0.39 -32.69 48.94
C ALA A 101 0.02 -31.26 48.55
N ALA A 102 0.33 -30.41 49.55
CA ALA A 102 0.84 -29.05 49.33
C ALA A 102 2.23 -29.01 48.66
N LEU A 103 3.12 -29.96 48.95
CA LEU A 103 4.44 -30.06 48.31
C LEU A 103 4.29 -30.46 46.83
N MET A 104 3.42 -31.45 46.55
CA MET A 104 3.12 -31.89 45.18
C MET A 104 2.52 -30.76 44.35
N HIS A 105 1.55 -30.01 44.90
CA HIS A 105 0.97 -28.86 44.22
C HIS A 105 1.99 -27.75 43.96
N THR A 106 2.88 -27.48 44.93
CA THR A 106 3.95 -26.48 44.76
C THR A 106 4.93 -26.88 43.67
N LEU A 107 5.32 -28.16 43.64
CA LEU A 107 6.18 -28.70 42.59
C LEU A 107 5.53 -28.64 41.21
N GLN A 108 4.25 -29.01 41.13
CA GLN A 108 3.49 -28.92 39.88
C GLN A 108 3.49 -27.48 39.37
N ARG A 109 3.23 -26.51 40.24
CA ARG A 109 3.29 -25.08 39.89
C ARG A 109 4.67 -24.66 39.35
N HIS A 110 5.76 -25.11 39.96
CA HIS A 110 7.10 -24.81 39.46
C HIS A 110 7.38 -25.47 38.10
N ARG A 111 6.81 -26.64 37.82
CA ARG A 111 6.85 -27.27 36.48
C ARG A 111 6.06 -26.49 35.45
N ASP A 112 4.84 -26.07 35.79
CA ASP A 112 3.99 -25.29 34.89
C ASP A 112 4.68 -23.94 34.55
N ILE A 113 5.21 -23.24 35.55
CA ILE A 113 5.97 -21.99 35.36
C ILE A 113 7.20 -22.20 34.47
N LEU A 114 7.97 -23.28 34.70
CA LEU A 114 9.13 -23.62 33.87
C LEU A 114 8.73 -23.91 32.42
N GLN A 115 7.60 -24.59 32.21
CA GLN A 115 7.07 -24.86 30.88
C GLN A 115 6.66 -23.57 30.17
N ASP A 116 5.97 -22.67 30.85
CA ASP A 116 5.57 -21.36 30.32
C ASP A 116 6.80 -20.53 29.90
N TYR A 117 7.82 -20.47 30.76
CA TYR A 117 9.07 -19.78 30.46
C TYR A 117 9.83 -20.41 29.28
N THR A 118 9.85 -21.74 29.20
CA THR A 118 10.46 -22.46 28.09
C THR A 118 9.74 -22.15 26.78
N HIS A 119 8.41 -22.14 26.81
CA HIS A 119 7.60 -21.81 25.64
C HIS A 119 7.82 -20.37 25.15
N GLU A 120 7.76 -19.39 26.06
CA GLU A 120 8.00 -17.99 25.72
C GLU A 120 9.44 -17.73 25.23
N PHE A 121 10.42 -18.42 25.80
CA PHE A 121 11.80 -18.39 25.30
C PHE A 121 11.90 -18.91 23.86
N HIS A 122 11.33 -20.09 23.57
CA HIS A 122 11.37 -20.67 22.22
C HIS A 122 10.63 -19.80 21.20
N LYS A 123 9.48 -19.23 21.57
CA LYS A 123 8.72 -18.30 20.74
C LYS A 123 9.54 -17.06 20.41
N THR A 124 10.19 -16.46 21.41
CA THR A 124 11.02 -15.26 21.20
C THR A 124 12.27 -15.59 20.38
N LYS A 125 12.92 -16.73 20.64
CA LYS A 125 14.07 -17.23 19.87
C LYS A 125 13.72 -17.52 18.41
N SER A 126 12.58 -18.16 18.15
CA SER A 126 12.10 -18.42 16.79
C SER A 126 11.83 -17.14 16.02
N ASN A 127 11.26 -16.13 16.69
CA ASN A 127 11.05 -14.81 16.09
C ASN A 127 12.39 -14.14 15.74
N PHE A 128 13.37 -14.18 16.64
CA PHE A 128 14.72 -13.66 16.35
C PHE A 128 15.38 -14.37 15.16
N SER A 129 15.30 -15.71 15.11
CA SER A 129 15.88 -16.49 14.01
C SER A 129 15.27 -16.13 12.65
N SER A 130 13.95 -15.92 12.58
CA SER A 130 13.29 -15.54 11.32
C SER A 130 13.64 -14.11 10.90
N LEU A 131 13.82 -13.20 11.86
CA LEU A 131 14.30 -11.84 11.59
C LEU A 131 15.72 -11.86 11.04
N ARG A 132 16.61 -12.67 11.64
CA ARG A 132 17.99 -12.83 11.18
C ARG A 132 18.08 -13.45 9.80
N GLU A 133 17.35 -14.53 9.54
CA GLU A 133 17.32 -15.17 8.21
C GLU A 133 16.85 -14.18 7.13
N ARG A 134 15.83 -13.38 7.46
CA ARG A 134 15.36 -12.31 6.56
C ARG A 134 16.47 -11.28 6.29
N GLU A 135 17.27 -10.91 7.28
CA GLU A 135 18.39 -10.00 7.09
C GLU A 135 19.51 -10.63 6.27
N ASP A 136 19.90 -11.87 6.53
CA ASP A 136 20.93 -12.58 5.76
C ASP A 136 20.56 -12.68 4.27
N LEU A 137 19.28 -12.98 3.98
CA LEU A 137 18.75 -12.99 2.61
C LEU A 137 18.81 -11.60 1.96
N LEU A 138 18.43 -10.55 2.70
CA LEU A 138 18.48 -9.17 2.18
C LEU A 138 19.92 -8.65 2.04
N GLY A 139 20.82 -9.03 2.93
CA GLY A 139 22.24 -8.71 2.89
C GLY A 139 22.93 -9.35 1.69
N SER A 140 22.59 -10.60 1.37
CA SER A 140 23.07 -11.25 0.14
C SER A 140 22.59 -10.49 -1.11
N VAL A 141 21.30 -10.18 -1.20
CA VAL A 141 20.75 -9.43 -2.33
C VAL A 141 21.37 -8.04 -2.43
N HIS A 142 21.57 -7.35 -1.30
CA HIS A 142 22.21 -6.03 -1.31
C HIS A 142 23.66 -6.12 -1.77
N ARG A 143 24.42 -7.12 -1.33
CA ARG A 143 25.80 -7.37 -1.77
C ARG A 143 25.87 -7.76 -3.25
N ASP A 144 24.89 -8.51 -3.75
CA ASP A 144 24.79 -8.86 -5.17
C ASP A 144 24.44 -7.64 -6.03
N ILE A 145 23.55 -6.77 -5.55
CA ILE A 145 23.24 -5.48 -6.18
C ILE A 145 24.45 -4.54 -6.15
N GLU A 146 25.10 -4.41 -5.01
CA GLU A 146 26.30 -3.59 -4.83
C GLU A 146 27.43 -4.12 -5.71
N SER A 147 27.64 -5.44 -5.81
CA SER A 147 28.66 -6.02 -6.69
C SER A 147 28.31 -5.86 -8.17
N TYR A 148 27.03 -5.93 -8.57
CA TYR A 148 26.58 -5.58 -9.92
C TYR A 148 26.82 -4.10 -10.24
N LYS A 149 26.55 -3.21 -9.28
CA LYS A 149 26.77 -1.77 -9.39
C LYS A 149 28.25 -1.40 -9.39
N SER A 150 29.07 -2.08 -8.57
CA SER A 150 30.51 -1.85 -8.40
C SER A 150 31.35 -2.50 -9.50
N GLY A 151 30.90 -3.65 -10.01
CA GLY A 151 31.48 -4.34 -11.17
C GLY A 151 31.20 -3.63 -12.50
N SER A 152 30.42 -2.54 -12.49
CA SER A 152 30.07 -1.69 -13.64
C SER A 152 31.22 -0.81 -14.14
N GLY A 153 32.44 -1.34 -14.16
CA GLY A 153 33.58 -0.74 -14.87
C GLY A 153 33.39 -0.89 -16.37
N VAL A 154 32.92 0.17 -17.03
CA VAL A 154 32.90 0.40 -18.50
C VAL A 154 31.91 -0.44 -19.32
N ASN A 155 31.80 -1.75 -19.11
CA ASN A 155 30.97 -2.62 -19.98
C ASN A 155 29.47 -2.54 -19.68
N ASN A 156 29.07 -2.39 -18.41
CA ASN A 156 27.66 -2.36 -18.02
C ASN A 156 27.02 -0.96 -18.18
N ARG A 157 27.81 0.13 -18.12
CA ARG A 157 27.33 1.49 -18.47
C ARG A 157 26.77 1.55 -19.89
N ARG A 158 27.39 0.83 -20.83
CA ARG A 158 26.93 0.73 -22.21
C ARG A 158 25.61 -0.04 -22.29
N THR A 159 25.48 -1.15 -21.58
CA THR A 159 24.25 -1.95 -21.50
C THR A 159 23.09 -1.17 -20.87
N GLU A 160 23.33 -0.46 -19.76
CA GLU A 160 22.32 0.40 -19.13
C GLU A 160 21.88 1.54 -20.05
N LEU A 161 22.81 2.13 -20.80
CA LEU A 161 22.49 3.16 -21.78
C LEU A 161 21.59 2.61 -22.89
N PHE A 162 21.89 1.42 -23.42
CA PHE A 162 21.05 0.76 -24.43
C PHE A 162 19.67 0.36 -23.89
N LEU A 163 19.60 -0.12 -22.65
CA LEU A 163 18.32 -0.46 -22.02
C LEU A 163 17.45 0.79 -21.83
N LYS A 164 18.05 1.88 -21.37
CA LYS A 164 17.38 3.17 -21.24
C LYS A 164 16.93 3.73 -22.59
N GLU A 165 17.77 3.62 -23.61
CA GLU A 165 17.41 4.00 -24.98
C GLU A 165 16.24 3.17 -25.50
N HIS A 166 16.26 1.85 -25.26
CA HIS A 166 15.17 0.96 -25.65
C HIS A 166 13.85 1.30 -24.93
N GLU A 167 13.89 1.69 -23.66
CA GLU A 167 12.73 2.19 -22.93
C GLU A 167 12.19 3.49 -23.55
N HIS A 168 13.08 4.44 -23.88
CA HIS A 168 12.70 5.68 -24.57
C HIS A 168 12.10 5.40 -25.95
N LEU A 169 12.66 4.47 -26.72
CA LEU A 169 12.12 4.06 -28.01
C LEU A 169 10.72 3.46 -27.86
N ARG A 170 10.53 2.54 -26.91
CA ARG A 170 9.21 1.95 -26.65
C ARG A 170 8.18 2.99 -26.20
N ASN A 171 8.60 3.99 -25.43
CA ASN A 171 7.73 5.08 -25.04
C ASN A 171 7.39 5.99 -26.24
N SER A 172 8.38 6.28 -27.08
CA SER A 172 8.18 7.05 -28.33
C SER A 172 7.22 6.34 -29.28
N ASP A 173 7.34 5.02 -29.42
CA ASP A 173 6.47 4.21 -30.28
C ASP A 173 4.99 4.35 -29.88
N ARG A 174 4.71 4.27 -28.57
CA ARG A 174 3.36 4.50 -28.03
C ARG A 174 2.86 5.93 -28.26
N LEU A 175 3.73 6.93 -28.17
CA LEU A 175 3.35 8.32 -28.44
C LEU A 175 3.03 8.52 -29.92
N ILE A 176 3.78 7.87 -30.82
CA ILE A 176 3.54 7.87 -32.26
C ILE A 176 2.20 7.19 -32.58
N ASP A 177 1.92 6.02 -31.99
CA ASP A 177 0.63 5.34 -32.17
C ASP A 177 -0.56 6.22 -31.74
N ASN A 178 -0.42 6.91 -30.61
CA ASN A 178 -1.43 7.87 -30.16
C ASN A 178 -1.57 9.05 -31.13
N ALA A 179 -0.47 9.61 -31.62
CA ALA A 179 -0.50 10.68 -32.60
C ALA A 179 -1.15 10.24 -33.92
N ILE A 180 -0.88 9.02 -34.39
CA ILE A 180 -1.49 8.41 -35.58
C ILE A 180 -2.99 8.22 -35.36
N SER A 181 -3.42 7.71 -34.20
CA SER A 181 -4.82 7.58 -33.82
C SER A 181 -5.56 8.92 -33.85
N ILE A 182 -5.00 9.97 -33.22
CA ILE A 182 -5.57 11.32 -33.22
C ILE A 182 -5.65 11.89 -34.63
N ALA A 183 -4.62 11.69 -35.45
CA ALA A 183 -4.60 12.13 -36.83
C ALA A 183 -5.66 11.42 -37.68
N MET A 184 -5.85 10.10 -37.50
CA MET A 184 -6.90 9.33 -38.17
C MET A 184 -8.30 9.80 -37.76
N ALA A 185 -8.55 9.98 -36.47
CA ALA A 185 -9.83 10.50 -35.97
C ALA A 185 -10.12 11.91 -36.50
N THR A 186 -9.10 12.77 -36.58
CA THR A 186 -9.22 14.13 -37.13
C THR A 186 -9.49 14.10 -38.63
N LYS A 187 -8.80 13.24 -39.39
CA LYS A 187 -9.04 13.04 -40.83
C LYS A 187 -10.48 12.58 -41.08
N GLU A 188 -10.99 11.63 -40.29
CA GLU A 188 -12.36 11.15 -40.39
C GLU A 188 -13.37 12.28 -40.10
N ASN A 189 -13.15 13.04 -39.03
CA ASN A 189 -13.98 14.20 -38.66
C ASN A 189 -13.99 15.28 -39.76
N ILE A 190 -12.84 15.63 -40.35
CA ILE A 190 -12.76 16.58 -41.47
C ILE A 190 -13.49 16.04 -42.70
N THR A 191 -13.38 14.74 -42.97
CA THR A 191 -14.08 14.10 -44.10
C THR A 191 -15.60 14.17 -43.91
N PHE A 192 -16.09 13.90 -42.70
CA PHE A 192 -17.50 14.06 -42.33
C PHE A 192 -17.96 15.51 -42.46
N GLN A 193 -17.20 16.47 -41.93
CA GLN A 193 -17.50 17.90 -42.03
C GLN A 193 -17.57 18.36 -43.49
N ARG A 194 -16.69 17.87 -44.37
CA ARG A 194 -16.75 18.16 -45.80
C ARG A 194 -18.05 17.65 -46.43
N GLY A 195 -18.50 16.46 -46.05
CA GLY A 195 -19.80 15.92 -46.47
C GLY A 195 -20.96 16.79 -46.00
N MET A 196 -20.93 17.23 -44.74
CA MET A 196 -21.93 18.12 -44.16
C MET A 196 -21.96 19.48 -44.87
N LEU A 197 -20.81 20.11 -45.10
CA LEU A 197 -20.70 21.37 -45.84
C LEU A 197 -21.23 21.25 -47.27
N LYS A 198 -20.95 20.14 -47.96
CA LYS A 198 -21.52 19.87 -49.30
C LYS A 198 -23.05 19.76 -49.26
N SER A 199 -23.61 19.16 -48.20
CA SER A 199 -25.06 19.08 -48.02
C SER A 199 -25.67 20.47 -47.76
N ILE A 200 -25.01 21.30 -46.94
CA ILE A 200 -25.42 22.69 -46.69
C ILE A 200 -25.35 23.50 -47.98
N GLN A 201 -24.24 23.41 -48.73
CA GLN A 201 -24.08 24.06 -50.02
C GLN A 201 -25.22 23.68 -50.97
N THR A 202 -25.57 22.40 -51.06
CA THR A 202 -26.68 21.93 -51.91
C THR A 202 -28.03 22.53 -51.47
N ARG A 203 -28.30 22.58 -50.16
CA ARG A 203 -29.51 23.21 -49.62
C ARG A 203 -29.55 24.72 -49.88
N VAL A 204 -28.43 25.41 -49.70
CA VAL A 204 -28.29 26.85 -49.98
C VAL A 204 -28.51 27.12 -51.47
N THR A 205 -27.91 26.33 -52.37
CA THR A 205 -28.15 26.44 -53.82
C THR A 205 -29.62 26.19 -54.16
N THR A 206 -30.26 25.21 -53.52
CA THR A 206 -31.70 24.93 -53.71
C THR A 206 -32.55 26.11 -53.26
N LEU A 207 -32.21 26.74 -52.12
CA LEU A 207 -32.90 27.93 -51.62
C LEU A 207 -32.65 29.14 -52.54
N ALA A 208 -31.42 29.32 -53.02
CA ALA A 208 -31.05 30.36 -53.97
C ALA A 208 -31.88 30.27 -55.26
N ASN A 209 -32.10 29.05 -55.78
CA ASN A 209 -32.95 28.83 -56.94
C ASN A 209 -34.45 29.10 -56.67
N ARG A 210 -34.89 29.08 -55.41
CA ARG A 210 -36.29 29.38 -55.00
C ARG A 210 -36.51 30.87 -54.73
N PHE A 211 -35.47 31.65 -54.41
CA PHE A 211 -35.60 33.09 -54.16
C PHE A 211 -36.20 33.89 -55.34
N PRO A 212 -35.86 33.65 -56.62
CA PRO A 212 -36.51 34.33 -57.75
C PRO A 212 -38.02 34.03 -57.83
N ALA A 213 -38.42 32.79 -57.52
CA ALA A 213 -39.82 32.40 -57.50
C ALA A 213 -40.59 33.12 -56.39
N ILE A 214 -40.01 33.24 -55.19
CA ILE A 214 -40.56 34.00 -54.07
C ILE A 214 -40.65 35.49 -54.43
N ASN A 215 -39.62 36.06 -55.05
CA ASN A 215 -39.65 37.45 -55.51
C ASN A 215 -40.74 37.67 -56.57
N SER A 216 -40.98 36.72 -57.48
CA SER A 216 -42.08 36.81 -58.45
C SER A 216 -43.46 36.78 -57.78
N LEU A 217 -43.61 35.99 -56.70
CA LEU A 217 -44.84 35.94 -55.90
C LEU A 217 -45.03 37.24 -55.12
N ILE A 218 -43.98 37.78 -54.51
CA ILE A 218 -44.00 39.09 -53.82
C ILE A 218 -44.41 40.20 -54.80
N GLN A 219 -43.88 40.19 -56.02
CA GLN A 219 -44.22 41.18 -57.06
C GLN A 219 -45.68 41.04 -57.50
N LYS A 220 -46.18 39.82 -57.73
CA LYS A 220 -47.59 39.58 -58.07
C LYS A 220 -48.54 40.06 -56.97
N ILE A 221 -48.20 39.84 -55.70
CA ILE A 221 -48.98 40.33 -54.55
C ILE A 221 -48.99 41.86 -54.50
N ASN A 222 -47.83 42.50 -54.64
CA ASN A 222 -47.74 43.97 -54.65
C ASN A 222 -48.48 44.60 -55.83
N LEU A 223 -48.47 43.96 -57.01
CA LEU A 223 -49.23 44.43 -58.17
C LEU A 223 -50.75 44.38 -57.93
N ARG A 224 -51.26 43.33 -57.28
CA ARG A 224 -52.69 43.25 -56.94
C ARG A 224 -53.09 44.34 -55.94
N LYS A 225 -52.28 44.54 -54.89
CA LYS A 225 -52.50 45.60 -53.89
C LYS A 225 -52.44 47.01 -54.51
N ARG A 226 -51.54 47.23 -55.48
CA ARG A 226 -51.43 48.51 -56.21
C ARG A 226 -52.65 48.77 -57.10
N ARG A 227 -53.20 47.74 -57.75
CA ARG A 227 -54.44 47.87 -58.53
C ARG A 227 -55.62 48.25 -57.65
N ASP A 228 -55.79 47.59 -56.50
CA ASP A 228 -56.89 47.88 -55.57
C ASP A 228 -56.79 49.32 -55.02
N SER A 229 -55.58 49.77 -54.67
CA SER A 229 -55.35 51.15 -54.21
C SER A 229 -55.63 52.19 -55.30
N LEU A 230 -55.32 51.88 -56.57
CA LEU A 230 -55.57 52.80 -57.69
C LEU A 230 -57.07 52.93 -57.97
N ILE A 231 -57.81 51.82 -57.96
CA ILE A 231 -59.28 51.81 -58.10
C ILE A 231 -59.91 52.65 -56.98
N LEU A 232 -59.51 52.41 -55.73
CA LEU A 232 -60.05 53.13 -54.57
C LEU A 232 -59.74 54.63 -54.63
N GLY A 233 -58.52 55.01 -55.06
CA GLY A 233 -58.14 56.41 -55.26
C GLY A 233 -58.94 57.11 -56.36
N VAL A 234 -59.21 56.44 -57.48
CA VAL A 234 -60.04 56.99 -58.57
C VAL A 234 -61.48 57.21 -58.10
N VAL A 235 -62.08 56.26 -57.39
CA VAL A 235 -63.45 56.38 -56.87
C VAL A 235 -63.58 57.58 -55.92
N ILE A 236 -62.64 57.73 -54.98
CA ILE A 236 -62.63 58.87 -54.06
C ILE A 236 -62.47 60.19 -54.83
N GLY A 237 -61.52 60.26 -55.78
CA GLY A 237 -61.29 61.45 -56.59
C GLY A 237 -62.52 61.89 -57.37
N VAL A 238 -63.20 60.95 -58.04
CA VAL A 238 -64.44 61.23 -58.78
C VAL A 238 -65.56 61.70 -57.84
N CYS A 239 -65.75 61.04 -56.68
CA CYS A 239 -66.71 61.49 -55.67
C CYS A 239 -66.41 62.91 -55.17
N THR A 240 -65.15 63.24 -54.92
CA THR A 240 -64.78 64.60 -54.48
C THR A 240 -65.01 65.66 -55.54
N ILE A 241 -64.74 65.36 -56.82
CA ILE A 241 -64.99 66.28 -57.94
C ILE A 241 -66.50 66.54 -58.12
N LEU A 242 -67.31 65.47 -58.04
CA LEU A 242 -68.77 65.59 -58.13
C LEU A 242 -69.34 66.43 -56.98
N LEU A 243 -68.85 66.23 -55.75
CA LEU A 243 -69.26 67.05 -54.61
C LEU A 243 -68.85 68.52 -54.79
N LEU A 244 -67.64 68.78 -55.28
CA LEU A 244 -67.18 70.15 -55.56
C LEU A 244 -68.06 70.85 -56.60
N LEU A 245 -68.36 70.16 -57.72
CA LEU A 245 -69.27 70.67 -58.73
C LEU A 245 -70.67 70.95 -58.18
N TYR A 246 -71.20 70.05 -57.35
CA TYR A 246 -72.49 70.26 -56.68
C TYR A 246 -72.48 71.44 -55.70
N THR A 247 -71.37 71.71 -55.02
CA THR A 247 -71.28 72.87 -54.11
C THR A 247 -71.08 74.20 -54.83
N PHE A 248 -70.46 74.20 -56.01
CA PHE A 248 -70.18 75.42 -56.79
C PHE A 248 -71.29 75.76 -57.81
N HIS A 249 -72.27 74.88 -58.01
CA HIS A 249 -73.44 75.09 -58.85
C HIS A 249 -74.71 75.11 -58.02
#